data_AF-A0AAN5CLF7-F1
#
_entry.id   AF-A0AAN5CLF7-F1
#
_cell.length_a   1.000
_cell.length_b   1.000
_cell.length_c   1.000
_cell.angle_alpha   90.00
_cell.angle_beta   90.00
_cell.angle_gamma   90.00
#
_symmetry.space_group_name_H-M   'P 1'
#
loop_
_entity.id
_entity.type
_entity.pdbx_description
1 polymer ?
#
loop_
_entity_poly.entity_id
_entity_poly.type
_entity_poly.pdbx_seq_one_letter_code
_entity_poly.pdbx_strand_id
1 'polypeptide(L)'
;IASFYCACFTVPFALMVIHFVYRFWSIRYPQLIPLFSNKKFIAAVSCYPIVALITWHLLAFYGTTGEGDDAGKIILQAESRNRHGKEMREGWLVMNHWENGQLNVRVFLCLASVDVVMVVSFSIASTLAGLTYHYIKRADTISLQSNNMQFKLFIAVCAQTFVPLIFVYIPYFCAINFPFFRLPIFVIDDACMILTSCFPAWDAVIMIVLMKDYR
;
A
#
# COMPACT_ATOMS: atom_id res chain seq x y z
N ILE A 1 -4.94 6.70 17.42
CA ILE A 1 -4.15 7.48 16.41
C ILE A 1 -3.24 6.56 15.60
N ALA A 2 -2.33 5.79 16.21
CA ALA A 2 -1.42 4.92 15.47
C ALA A 2 -2.11 3.82 14.62
N SER A 3 -3.18 3.20 15.12
CA SER A 3 -3.97 2.23 14.34
C SER A 3 -4.62 2.85 13.10
N PHE A 4 -5.05 4.11 13.17
CA PHE A 4 -5.58 4.84 12.02
C PHE A 4 -4.47 5.22 11.03
N TYR A 5 -3.32 5.69 11.54
CA TYR A 5 -2.15 5.97 10.69
C TYR A 5 -1.68 4.70 9.94
N CYS A 6 -1.62 3.57 10.65
CA CYS A 6 -1.36 2.25 10.07
C CYS A 6 -2.39 1.92 8.96
N ALA A 7 -3.67 2.28 9.15
CA ALA A 7 -4.71 2.09 8.14
C ALA A 7 -4.55 2.93 6.88
N CYS A 8 -3.90 4.08 6.96
CA CYS A 8 -3.66 4.89 5.77
C CYS A 8 -2.75 4.18 4.76
N PHE A 9 -1.92 3.21 5.18
CA PHE A 9 -1.07 2.43 4.28
C PHE A 9 -1.86 1.50 3.34
N THR A 10 -3.13 1.20 3.63
CA THR A 10 -3.96 0.35 2.74
C THR A 10 -4.50 1.11 1.53
N VAL A 11 -4.65 2.43 1.64
CA VAL A 11 -5.24 3.27 0.59
C VAL A 11 -4.43 3.24 -0.71
N PRO A 12 -3.08 3.38 -0.70
CA PRO A 12 -2.28 3.26 -1.92
C PRO A 12 -2.45 1.92 -2.64
N PHE A 13 -2.60 0.79 -1.94
CA PHE A 13 -2.84 -0.52 -2.57
C PHE A 13 -4.17 -0.55 -3.31
N ALA A 14 -5.22 -0.01 -2.68
CA ALA A 14 -6.53 0.06 -3.29
C ALA A 14 -6.53 0.94 -4.55
N LEU A 15 -5.87 2.11 -4.47
CA LEU A 15 -5.71 3.02 -5.61
C LEU A 15 -4.92 2.38 -6.74
N MET A 16 -3.82 1.68 -6.45
CA MET A 16 -3.03 0.95 -7.44
C MET A 16 -3.91 0.00 -8.27
N VAL A 17 -4.74 -0.81 -7.61
CA VAL A 17 -5.66 -1.73 -8.30
C VAL A 17 -6.64 -0.96 -9.19
N ILE A 18 -7.25 0.13 -8.68
CA ILE A 18 -8.17 0.97 -9.46
C ILE A 18 -7.48 1.55 -10.71
N HIS A 19 -6.25 2.06 -10.57
CA HIS A 19 -5.47 2.61 -11.68
C HIS A 19 -5.21 1.57 -12.77
N PHE A 20 -4.82 0.34 -12.41
CA PHE A 20 -4.61 -0.73 -13.38
C PHE A 20 -5.91 -1.24 -14.00
N VAL A 21 -7.02 -1.28 -13.26
CA VAL A 21 -8.33 -1.62 -13.81
C VAL A 21 -8.76 -0.59 -14.85
N TYR A 22 -8.67 0.71 -14.51
CA TYR A 22 -8.98 1.79 -15.44
C TYR A 22 -8.13 1.69 -16.72
N ARG A 23 -6.82 1.44 -16.55
CA ARG A 23 -5.88 1.30 -17.66
C ARG A 23 -6.25 0.12 -18.55
N PHE A 24 -6.47 -1.04 -17.96
CA PHE A 24 -6.87 -2.24 -18.68
C PHE A 24 -8.17 -2.01 -19.47
N TRP A 25 -9.16 -1.37 -18.85
CA TRP A 25 -10.43 -1.05 -19.51
C TRP A 25 -10.24 -0.07 -20.66
N SER A 26 -9.36 0.93 -20.55
CA SER A 26 -9.14 1.91 -21.63
C SER A 26 -8.62 1.28 -22.92
N ILE A 27 -7.94 0.13 -22.81
CA ILE A 27 -7.43 -0.62 -23.95
C ILE A 27 -8.42 -1.68 -24.40
N ARG A 28 -8.87 -2.54 -23.47
CA ARG A 28 -9.64 -3.73 -23.83
C ARG A 28 -11.14 -3.49 -23.97
N TYR A 29 -11.67 -2.60 -23.13
CA TYR A 29 -13.10 -2.35 -22.98
C TYR A 29 -13.38 -0.83 -22.91
N PRO A 30 -13.02 -0.05 -23.95
CA PRO A 30 -13.17 1.40 -23.93
C PRO A 30 -14.62 1.85 -23.69
N GLN A 31 -15.61 1.01 -24.03
CA GLN A 31 -17.03 1.24 -23.74
C GLN A 31 -17.38 1.31 -22.25
N LEU A 32 -16.52 0.79 -21.36
CA LEU A 32 -16.72 0.83 -19.91
C LEU A 32 -16.12 2.10 -19.27
N ILE A 33 -15.24 2.82 -19.97
CA ILE A 33 -14.63 4.05 -19.47
C ILE A 33 -15.64 5.14 -19.07
N PRO A 34 -16.77 5.35 -19.80
CA PRO A 34 -17.80 6.29 -19.38
C PRO A 34 -18.39 6.00 -17.99
N LEU A 35 -18.26 4.77 -17.46
CA LEU A 35 -18.66 4.47 -16.08
C LEU A 35 -17.87 5.31 -15.07
N PHE A 36 -16.59 5.60 -15.34
CA PHE A 36 -15.77 6.48 -14.50
C PHE A 36 -16.21 7.95 -14.52
N SER A 37 -17.22 8.32 -15.32
CA SER A 37 -17.90 9.62 -15.27
C SER A 37 -19.25 9.56 -14.54
N ASN A 38 -19.75 8.36 -14.22
CA ASN A 38 -21.00 8.17 -13.51
C ASN A 38 -20.79 8.29 -11.99
N LYS A 39 -21.43 9.28 -11.36
CA LYS A 39 -21.33 9.54 -9.91
C LYS A 39 -21.59 8.31 -9.04
N LYS A 40 -22.55 7.45 -9.42
CA LYS A 40 -22.87 6.22 -8.67
C LYS A 40 -21.71 5.21 -8.73
N PHE A 41 -21.10 5.07 -9.91
CA PHE A 41 -19.96 4.18 -10.09
C PHE A 41 -18.71 4.71 -9.40
N ILE A 42 -18.45 6.02 -9.49
CA ILE A 42 -17.36 6.67 -8.74
C ILE A 42 -17.54 6.43 -7.24
N ALA A 43 -18.75 6.63 -6.70
CA ALA A 43 -19.03 6.35 -5.30
C ALA A 43 -18.78 4.88 -4.92
N ALA A 44 -19.17 3.93 -5.79
CA ALA A 44 -18.91 2.51 -5.58
C ALA A 44 -17.41 2.18 -5.58
N VAL A 45 -16.66 2.72 -6.53
CA VAL A 45 -15.20 2.52 -6.62
C VAL A 45 -14.49 3.18 -5.42
N SER A 46 -14.90 4.38 -5.02
CA SER A 46 -14.35 5.06 -3.84
C SER A 46 -14.71 4.37 -2.51
N CYS A 47 -15.76 3.55 -2.48
CA CYS A 47 -16.09 2.75 -1.31
C CYS A 47 -15.00 1.70 -1.01
N TYR A 48 -14.34 1.17 -2.04
CA TYR A 48 -13.28 0.16 -1.88
C TYR A 48 -12.11 0.61 -0.97
N PRO A 49 -11.42 1.74 -1.21
CA PRO A 49 -10.36 2.21 -0.31
C PRO A 49 -10.89 2.60 1.08
N ILE A 50 -12.13 3.08 1.20
CA ILE A 50 -12.74 3.42 2.49
C ILE A 50 -12.97 2.16 3.33
N VAL A 51 -13.55 1.12 2.73
CA VAL A 51 -13.76 -0.17 3.40
C VAL A 51 -12.42 -0.78 3.79
N ALA A 52 -11.42 -0.75 2.89
CA ALA A 52 -10.07 -1.23 3.20
C ALA A 52 -9.44 -0.49 4.39
N LEU A 53 -9.59 0.83 4.45
CA LEU A 53 -9.12 1.64 5.58
C LEU A 53 -9.85 1.29 6.87
N ILE A 54 -11.18 1.17 6.86
CA ILE A 54 -11.97 0.83 8.06
C ILE A 54 -11.63 -0.56 8.56
N THR A 55 -11.64 -1.57 7.69
CA THR A 55 -11.30 -2.95 8.03
C THR A 55 -9.91 -3.02 8.64
N TRP A 56 -8.94 -2.31 8.04
CA TRP A 56 -7.60 -2.27 8.58
C TRP A 56 -7.52 -1.58 9.94
N HIS A 57 -8.16 -0.42 10.08
CA HIS A 57 -8.17 0.31 11.34
C HIS A 57 -8.69 -0.59 12.47
N LEU A 58 -9.77 -1.33 12.22
CA LEU A 58 -10.35 -2.26 13.20
C LEU A 58 -9.41 -3.45 13.46
N LEU A 59 -8.79 -4.04 12.43
CA LEU A 59 -7.80 -5.11 12.61
C LEU A 59 -6.59 -4.66 13.43
N ALA A 60 -6.02 -3.50 13.11
CA ALA A 60 -4.92 -2.92 13.86
C ALA A 60 -5.36 -2.58 15.29
N PHE A 61 -6.54 -1.96 15.46
CA PHE A 61 -7.06 -1.61 16.77
C PHE A 61 -7.28 -2.86 17.64
N TYR A 62 -8.05 -3.86 17.21
CA TYR A 62 -8.34 -5.02 18.05
C TYR A 62 -7.22 -6.07 18.08
N GLY A 63 -6.42 -6.17 17.02
CA GLY A 63 -5.40 -7.20 16.87
C GLY A 63 -4.05 -6.83 17.49
N THR A 64 -3.76 -5.54 17.60
CA THR A 64 -2.44 -5.02 18.06
C THR A 64 -2.54 -4.05 19.23
N THR A 65 -3.72 -3.90 19.85
CA THR A 65 -3.82 -3.18 21.12
C THR A 65 -2.99 -3.89 22.19
N GLY A 66 -2.01 -3.17 22.72
CA GLY A 66 -1.41 -3.45 24.02
C GLY A 66 -2.30 -2.98 25.17
N GLU A 67 -3.62 -3.16 25.06
CA GLU A 67 -4.55 -2.91 26.17
C GLU A 67 -4.34 -4.01 27.22
N GLY A 68 -3.73 -3.65 28.35
CA GLY A 68 -3.37 -4.57 29.43
C GLY A 68 -1.94 -4.37 29.93
N ASP A 69 -1.50 -5.24 30.84
CA ASP A 69 -0.10 -5.35 31.27
C ASP A 69 0.69 -6.16 30.24
N ASP A 70 0.91 -5.56 29.07
CA ASP A 70 1.66 -6.19 27.98
C ASP A 70 3.15 -5.90 28.16
N ALA A 71 3.96 -6.94 28.35
CA ALA A 71 5.43 -6.83 28.44
C ALA A 71 6.02 -6.14 27.20
N GLY A 72 5.38 -6.28 26.02
CA GLY A 72 5.76 -5.58 24.79
C GLY A 72 5.66 -4.06 24.90
N LYS A 73 4.73 -3.53 25.72
CA LYS A 73 4.59 -2.09 25.96
C LYS A 73 5.77 -1.55 26.77
N ILE A 74 6.23 -2.29 27.77
CA ILE A 74 7.39 -1.90 28.60
C ILE A 74 8.66 -1.86 27.75
N ILE A 75 8.86 -2.88 26.90
CA ILE A 75 10.00 -2.95 25.97
C ILE A 75 9.98 -1.77 25.00
N LEU A 76 8.82 -1.50 24.38
CA LEU A 76 8.68 -0.39 23.45
C LEU A 76 8.87 0.97 24.12
N GLN A 77 8.43 1.14 25.37
CA GLN A 77 8.68 2.36 26.16
C GLN A 77 10.16 2.56 26.47
N ALA A 78 10.86 1.48 26.85
CA ALA A 78 12.30 1.53 27.12
C ALA A 78 13.08 1.87 25.85
N GLU A 79 12.74 1.25 24.72
CA GLU A 79 13.41 1.49 23.44
C GLU A 79 13.14 2.92 22.91
N SER A 80 11.89 3.41 23.04
CA SER A 80 11.55 4.79 22.69
C SER A 80 12.34 5.81 23.50
N ARG A 81 12.49 5.57 24.82
CA ARG A 81 13.36 6.39 25.68
C ARG A 81 14.81 6.36 25.21
N ASN A 82 15.33 5.17 24.89
CA ASN A 82 16.72 5.00 24.50
C ASN A 82 17.04 5.71 23.17
N ARG A 83 16.19 5.55 22.15
CA ARG A 83 16.40 6.13 20.81
C ARG A 83 16.08 7.62 20.73
N HIS A 84 14.99 8.04 21.38
CA HIS A 84 14.40 9.38 21.16
C HIS A 84 14.45 10.28 22.39
N GLY A 85 14.94 9.79 23.55
CA GLY A 85 14.96 10.54 24.81
C GLY A 85 13.58 10.85 25.38
N LYS A 86 12.50 10.24 24.84
CA LYS A 86 11.12 10.51 25.22
C LYS A 86 10.39 9.21 25.54
N GLU A 87 9.59 9.23 26.61
CA GLU A 87 8.64 8.16 26.91
C GLU A 87 7.36 8.37 26.10
N MET A 88 7.04 7.47 25.18
CA MET A 88 5.70 7.45 24.59
C MET A 88 4.71 6.82 25.61
N ARG A 89 3.62 7.53 25.93
CA ARG A 89 2.64 7.07 26.93
C ARG A 89 1.39 6.46 26.31
N GLU A 90 1.06 6.83 25.07
CA GLU A 90 -0.16 6.43 24.36
C GLU A 90 0.12 6.17 22.87
N GLY A 91 -0.79 5.44 22.21
CA GLY A 91 -0.73 5.23 20.75
C GLY A 91 0.09 4.03 20.30
N TRP A 92 0.22 2.99 21.12
CA TRP A 92 0.99 1.79 20.77
C TRP A 92 0.25 0.89 19.77
N LEU A 93 0.90 0.53 18.66
CA LEU A 93 0.71 -0.77 18.02
C LEU A 93 1.73 -1.72 18.65
N VAL A 94 1.29 -2.61 19.52
CA VAL A 94 2.19 -3.61 20.11
C VAL A 94 2.10 -4.88 19.27
N MET A 95 3.10 -5.08 18.41
CA MET A 95 3.26 -6.31 17.64
C MET A 95 4.11 -7.31 18.43
N ASN A 96 3.60 -7.75 19.57
CA ASN A 96 4.27 -8.78 20.36
C ASN A 96 4.04 -10.16 19.71
N HIS A 97 4.86 -10.51 18.72
CA HIS A 97 4.72 -11.75 17.94
C HIS A 97 4.91 -13.01 18.79
N TRP A 98 5.72 -12.93 19.85
CA TRP A 98 6.13 -14.06 20.67
C TRP A 98 5.96 -13.72 22.15
N GLU A 99 4.97 -14.31 22.81
CA GLU A 99 4.70 -14.13 24.23
C GLU A 99 5.16 -15.38 25.00
N ASN A 100 6.14 -15.23 25.90
CA ASN A 100 6.71 -16.35 26.66
C ASN A 100 7.18 -17.54 25.80
N GLY A 101 7.69 -17.26 24.59
CA GLY A 101 8.14 -18.27 23.63
C GLY A 101 7.01 -18.93 22.82
N GLN A 102 5.75 -18.60 23.09
CA GLN A 102 4.58 -19.04 22.32
C GLN A 102 4.21 -17.98 21.27
N LEU A 103 3.67 -18.44 20.14
CA LEU A 103 3.20 -17.54 19.09
C LEU A 103 1.96 -16.79 19.57
N ASN A 104 1.98 -15.46 19.49
CA ASN A 104 0.78 -14.67 19.70
C ASN A 104 -0.14 -14.80 18.47
N VAL A 105 -1.10 -15.72 18.54
CA VAL A 105 -2.00 -16.06 17.42
C VAL A 105 -2.80 -14.84 16.96
N ARG A 106 -3.17 -13.92 17.86
CA ARG A 106 -3.91 -12.70 17.52
C ARG A 106 -3.07 -11.80 16.61
N VAL A 107 -1.84 -11.52 17.01
CA VAL A 107 -0.89 -10.71 16.24
C VAL A 107 -0.54 -11.42 14.92
N PHE A 108 -0.32 -12.74 14.95
CA PHE A 108 -0.07 -13.54 13.75
C PHE A 108 -1.20 -13.48 12.72
N LEU A 109 -2.45 -13.68 13.15
CA LEU A 109 -3.61 -13.59 12.24
C LEU A 109 -3.78 -12.18 11.68
N CYS A 110 -3.52 -11.15 12.49
CA CYS A 110 -3.49 -9.77 12.02
C CYS A 110 -2.46 -9.63 10.89
N LEU A 111 -1.21 -10.06 11.10
CA LEU A 111 -0.10 -10.00 10.14
C LEU A 111 -0.36 -10.80 8.85
N ALA A 112 -0.81 -12.03 8.99
CA ALA A 112 -1.14 -12.88 7.86
C ALA A 112 -2.23 -12.24 6.99
N SER A 113 -3.24 -11.59 7.60
CA SER A 113 -4.28 -10.89 6.84
C SER A 113 -3.72 -9.74 6.01
N VAL A 114 -2.71 -9.02 6.53
CA VAL A 114 -1.99 -7.94 5.82
C VAL A 114 -1.28 -8.47 4.61
N ASP A 115 -0.46 -9.50 4.82
CA ASP A 115 0.41 -10.03 3.79
C ASP A 115 -0.42 -10.64 2.68
N VAL A 116 -1.54 -11.31 3.03
CA VAL A 116 -2.51 -11.81 2.04
C VAL A 116 -3.09 -10.67 1.22
N VAL A 117 -3.57 -9.59 1.84
CA VAL A 117 -4.13 -8.43 1.11
C VAL A 117 -3.08 -7.81 0.19
N MET A 118 -1.86 -7.65 0.68
CA MET A 118 -0.76 -7.09 -0.09
C MET A 118 -0.41 -7.96 -1.30
N VAL A 119 -0.21 -9.27 -1.10
CA VAL A 119 0.10 -10.23 -2.16
C VAL A 119 -1.03 -10.31 -3.19
N VAL A 120 -2.29 -10.34 -2.75
CA VAL A 120 -3.44 -10.36 -3.66
C VAL A 120 -3.50 -9.09 -4.50
N SER A 121 -3.37 -7.91 -3.87
CA SER A 121 -3.39 -6.62 -4.59
C SER A 121 -2.27 -6.52 -5.62
N PHE A 122 -1.05 -6.91 -5.28
CA PHE A 122 0.07 -6.93 -6.23
C PHE A 122 -0.13 -7.96 -7.34
N SER A 123 -0.68 -9.12 -7.04
CA SER A 123 -0.95 -10.17 -8.04
C SER A 123 -1.99 -9.68 -9.05
N ILE A 124 -3.06 -9.05 -8.59
CA ILE A 124 -4.09 -8.43 -9.44
C ILE A 124 -3.47 -7.32 -10.28
N ALA A 125 -2.73 -6.38 -9.67
CA ALA A 125 -2.09 -5.28 -10.38
C ALA A 125 -1.10 -5.78 -11.45
N SER A 126 -0.25 -6.75 -11.12
CA SER A 126 0.72 -7.34 -12.06
C SER A 126 0.02 -8.08 -13.21
N THR A 127 -1.05 -8.81 -12.91
CA THR A 127 -1.86 -9.49 -13.94
C THR A 127 -2.50 -8.49 -14.89
N LEU A 128 -3.13 -7.44 -14.35
CA LEU A 128 -3.72 -6.36 -15.15
C LEU A 128 -2.68 -5.60 -15.96
N ALA A 129 -1.49 -5.36 -15.39
CA ALA A 129 -0.38 -4.73 -16.10
C ALA A 129 0.09 -5.59 -17.29
N GLY A 130 0.30 -6.89 -17.07
CA GLY A 130 0.69 -7.84 -18.10
C GLY A 130 -0.36 -7.97 -19.20
N LEU A 131 -1.64 -8.06 -18.84
CA LEU A 131 -2.75 -8.06 -19.80
C LEU A 131 -2.82 -6.76 -20.59
N THR A 132 -2.67 -5.61 -19.93
CA THR A 132 -2.67 -4.30 -20.60
C THR A 132 -1.53 -4.21 -21.62
N TYR A 133 -0.31 -4.62 -21.24
CA TYR A 133 0.82 -4.66 -22.15
C TYR A 133 0.57 -5.57 -23.36
N HIS A 134 0.03 -6.77 -23.13
CA HIS A 134 -0.31 -7.72 -24.19
C HIS A 134 -1.31 -7.14 -25.19
N TYR A 135 -2.37 -6.49 -24.71
CA TYR A 135 -3.37 -5.89 -25.60
C TYR A 135 -2.86 -4.64 -26.33
N ILE A 136 -2.00 -3.82 -25.71
CA ILE A 136 -1.36 -2.70 -26.41
C ILE A 136 -0.52 -3.21 -27.60
N LYS A 137 0.24 -4.29 -27.40
CA LYS A 137 1.09 -4.87 -28.45
C LYS A 137 0.31 -5.55 -29.59
N ARG A 138 -0.93 -6.00 -29.33
CA ARG A 138 -1.80 -6.67 -30.31
C ARG A 138 -2.88 -5.77 -30.92
N ALA A 139 -2.92 -4.50 -30.54
CA ALA A 139 -3.94 -3.58 -31.03
C ALA A 139 -3.64 -3.12 -32.47
N ASP A 140 -3.90 -4.00 -33.44
CA ASP A 140 -3.75 -3.74 -34.88
C ASP A 140 -4.82 -2.78 -35.43
N THR A 141 -5.93 -2.61 -34.70
CA THR A 141 -7.08 -1.78 -35.09
C THR A 141 -7.00 -0.34 -34.57
N ILE A 142 -6.01 -0.01 -33.73
CA ILE A 142 -5.83 1.33 -33.17
C ILE A 142 -4.78 2.08 -34.01
N SER A 143 -4.99 3.37 -34.27
CA SER A 143 -4.00 4.18 -34.98
C SER A 143 -2.65 4.16 -34.25
N LEU A 144 -1.55 4.16 -35.00
CA LEU A 144 -0.19 4.11 -34.45
C LEU A 144 0.04 5.22 -33.40
N GLN A 145 -0.51 6.41 -33.64
CA GLN A 145 -0.45 7.54 -32.71
C GLN A 145 -1.18 7.23 -31.38
N SER A 146 -2.40 6.70 -31.44
CA SER A 146 -3.18 6.36 -30.24
C SER A 146 -2.54 5.18 -29.49
N ASN A 147 -2.00 4.19 -30.20
CA ASN A 147 -1.26 3.09 -29.58
C ASN A 147 -0.03 3.61 -28.80
N ASN A 148 0.78 4.48 -29.41
CA ASN A 148 1.94 5.09 -28.76
C ASN A 148 1.55 5.91 -27.54
N MET A 149 0.45 6.67 -27.62
CA MET A 149 -0.07 7.46 -26.52
C MET A 149 -0.52 6.56 -25.35
N GLN A 150 -1.22 5.47 -25.64
CA GLN A 150 -1.59 4.50 -24.62
C GLN A 150 -0.35 3.78 -24.05
N PHE A 151 0.67 3.49 -24.85
CA PHE A 151 1.89 2.90 -24.31
C PHE A 151 2.60 3.84 -23.33
N LYS A 152 2.72 5.14 -23.67
CA LYS A 152 3.28 6.15 -22.77
C LYS A 152 2.51 6.26 -21.44
N LEU A 153 1.18 6.33 -21.52
CA LEU A 153 0.32 6.36 -20.33
C LEU A 153 0.45 5.08 -19.47
N PHE A 154 0.62 3.92 -20.10
CA PHE A 154 0.87 2.67 -19.38
C PHE A 154 2.20 2.70 -18.63
N ILE A 155 3.28 3.13 -19.29
CA ILE A 155 4.60 3.27 -18.65
C ILE A 155 4.53 4.27 -17.48
N ALA A 156 3.80 5.37 -17.63
CA ALA A 156 3.61 6.34 -16.55
C ALA A 156 2.93 5.71 -15.32
N VAL A 157 1.85 4.93 -15.50
CA VAL A 157 1.16 4.25 -14.40
C VAL A 157 2.04 3.17 -13.74
N CYS A 158 2.82 2.43 -14.54
CA CYS A 158 3.80 1.48 -13.99
C CYS A 158 4.87 2.19 -13.15
N ALA A 159 5.40 3.32 -13.64
CA ALA A 159 6.39 4.11 -12.91
C ALA A 159 5.81 4.70 -11.61
N GLN A 160 4.59 5.24 -11.65
CA GLN A 160 3.87 5.72 -10.47
C GLN A 160 3.60 4.61 -9.45
N THR A 161 3.39 3.37 -9.90
CA THR A 161 3.21 2.23 -8.98
C THR A 161 4.53 1.78 -8.36
N PHE A 162 5.63 1.92 -9.09
CA PHE A 162 6.95 1.50 -8.63
C PHE A 162 7.50 2.39 -7.50
N VAL A 163 7.14 3.68 -7.49
CA VAL A 163 7.52 4.61 -6.41
C VAL A 163 7.00 4.17 -5.04
N PRO A 164 5.68 4.06 -4.78
CA PRO A 164 5.18 3.62 -3.49
C PRO A 164 5.61 2.19 -3.18
N LEU A 165 5.89 1.33 -4.16
CA LEU A 165 6.51 0.03 -3.93
C LEU A 165 7.84 0.12 -3.20
N ILE A 166 8.75 0.96 -3.70
CA ILE A 166 10.07 1.10 -3.09
C ILE A 166 10.01 1.91 -1.79
N PHE A 167 9.28 3.03 -1.79
CA PHE A 167 9.34 3.99 -0.70
C PHE A 167 8.35 3.69 0.43
N VAL A 168 7.31 2.89 0.19
CA VAL A 168 6.24 2.64 1.17
C VAL A 168 6.11 1.14 1.43
N TYR A 169 5.87 0.33 0.40
CA TYR A 169 5.47 -1.06 0.57
C TYR A 169 6.61 -1.96 1.05
N ILE A 170 7.81 -1.87 0.46
CA ILE A 170 8.96 -2.67 0.89
C ILE A 170 9.37 -2.34 2.33
N PRO A 171 9.58 -1.05 2.71
CA PRO A 171 9.91 -0.69 4.09
C PRO A 171 8.85 -1.18 5.08
N TYR A 172 7.57 -0.98 4.75
CA TYR A 172 6.45 -1.41 5.59
C TYR A 172 6.41 -2.93 5.78
N PHE A 173 6.57 -3.70 4.69
CA PHE A 173 6.65 -5.16 4.76
C PHE A 173 7.80 -5.62 5.65
N CYS A 174 8.99 -5.01 5.51
CA CYS A 174 10.15 -5.32 6.34
C CYS A 174 9.91 -4.98 7.82
N ALA A 175 9.38 -3.79 8.12
CA ALA A 175 9.11 -3.34 9.49
C ALA A 175 8.16 -4.29 10.24
N ILE A 176 7.23 -4.91 9.51
CA ILE A 176 6.23 -5.81 10.05
C ILE A 176 6.71 -7.27 10.14
N ASN A 177 7.45 -7.75 9.13
CA ASN A 177 7.84 -9.16 9.04
C ASN A 177 9.18 -9.46 9.72
N PHE A 178 10.13 -8.53 9.74
CA PHE A 178 11.44 -8.78 10.38
C PHE A 178 11.32 -9.16 11.85
N PRO A 179 10.49 -8.49 12.69
CA PRO A 179 10.35 -8.86 14.09
C PRO A 179 9.72 -10.24 14.28
N PHE A 180 8.81 -10.64 13.39
CA PHE A 180 8.22 -11.97 13.40
C PHE A 180 9.30 -13.07 13.24
N PHE A 181 10.23 -12.87 12.30
CA PHE A 181 11.37 -13.76 12.07
C PHE A 181 12.54 -13.54 13.05
N ARG A 182 12.37 -12.71 14.08
CA ARG A 182 13.42 -12.31 15.05
C ARG A 182 14.64 -11.68 14.36
N LEU A 183 14.43 -11.04 13.21
CA LEU A 183 15.44 -10.26 12.51
C LEU A 183 15.49 -8.84 13.09
N PRO A 184 16.69 -8.23 13.17
CA PRO A 184 16.83 -6.84 13.61
C PRO A 184 16.14 -5.86 12.64
N ILE A 185 15.31 -4.96 13.16
CA ILE A 185 14.66 -3.88 12.40
C ILE A 185 15.67 -2.76 12.04
N PHE A 186 16.76 -2.62 12.80
CA PHE A 186 17.73 -1.53 12.69
C PHE A 186 17.05 -0.15 12.67
N VAL A 187 17.06 0.54 11.52
CA VAL A 187 16.50 1.89 11.30
C VAL A 187 15.26 1.86 10.38
N ILE A 188 14.76 0.66 10.03
CA ILE A 188 13.69 0.51 9.03
C ILE A 188 12.37 1.09 9.54
N ASP A 189 12.07 0.96 10.84
CA ASP A 189 10.90 1.54 11.49
C ASP A 189 10.88 3.08 11.41
N ASP A 190 12.03 3.71 11.67
CA ASP A 190 12.18 5.17 11.56
C ASP A 190 12.18 5.61 10.08
N ALA A 191 12.87 4.86 9.20
CA ALA A 191 12.92 5.14 7.78
C ALA A 191 11.56 5.01 7.10
N CYS A 192 10.71 4.07 7.52
CA CYS A 192 9.34 3.90 7.02
C CYS A 192 8.56 5.21 7.05
N MET A 193 8.64 5.95 8.16
CA MET A 193 7.92 7.22 8.30
C MET A 193 8.45 8.29 7.34
N ILE A 194 9.78 8.39 7.22
CA ILE A 194 10.43 9.38 6.34
C ILE A 194 10.13 9.06 4.88
N LEU A 195 10.36 7.82 4.45
CA LEU A 195 10.17 7.39 3.06
C LEU A 195 8.69 7.52 2.64
N THR A 196 7.76 7.20 3.54
CA THR A 196 6.33 7.44 3.31
C THR A 196 6.04 8.94 3.20
N SER A 197 6.59 9.78 4.07
CA SER A 197 6.37 11.23 3.96
C SER A 197 6.93 11.82 2.65
N CYS A 198 7.95 11.19 2.06
CA CYS A 198 8.54 11.60 0.79
C CYS A 198 7.82 11.04 -0.46
N PHE A 199 6.96 10.02 -0.33
CA PHE A 199 6.32 9.39 -1.49
C PHE A 199 5.54 10.40 -2.36
N PRO A 200 4.76 11.37 -1.82
CA PRO A 200 3.97 12.28 -2.65
C PRO A 200 4.84 13.17 -3.53
N ALA A 201 6.02 13.55 -3.02
CA ALA A 201 6.98 14.35 -3.78
C ALA A 201 7.56 13.56 -4.96
N TRP A 202 7.92 12.30 -4.74
CA TRP A 202 8.41 11.42 -5.81
C TRP A 202 7.33 11.10 -6.85
N ASP A 203 6.10 10.86 -6.42
CA ASP A 203 4.96 10.63 -7.32
C ASP A 203 4.72 11.85 -8.23
N ALA A 204 4.77 13.06 -7.67
CA ALA A 204 4.68 14.30 -8.42
C ALA A 204 5.84 14.47 -9.44
N VAL A 205 7.08 14.12 -9.06
CA VAL A 205 8.23 14.16 -9.97
C VAL A 205 8.04 13.20 -11.14
N ILE A 206 7.63 11.96 -10.89
CA ILE A 206 7.33 10.97 -11.94
C ILE A 206 6.24 11.48 -12.87
N MET A 207 5.16 12.05 -12.33
CA MET A 207 4.10 12.66 -13.13
C MET A 207 4.62 13.77 -14.05
N ILE A 208 5.41 14.70 -13.53
CA ILE A 208 5.94 15.83 -14.29
C ILE A 208 6.90 15.36 -15.40
N VAL A 209 7.75 14.37 -15.11
CA VAL A 209 8.75 13.87 -16.05
C VAL A 209 8.10 13.03 -17.16
N LEU A 210 7.16 12.16 -16.83
CA LEU A 210 6.58 11.19 -17.77
C LEU A 210 5.35 11.70 -18.53
N MET A 211 4.58 12.65 -17.97
CA MET A 211 3.42 13.24 -18.66
C MET A 211 3.72 14.55 -19.39
N LYS A 212 4.98 14.96 -19.48
CA LYS A 212 5.40 16.21 -20.13
C LYS A 212 4.97 16.32 -21.61
N ASP A 213 4.79 15.18 -22.27
CA ASP A 213 4.37 15.07 -23.68
C ASP A 213 2.84 15.17 -23.90
N TYR A 214 2.03 15.37 -22.85
CA TYR A 214 0.57 15.41 -22.95
C TYR A 214 -0.01 16.84 -23.02
N ARG A 215 0.84 17.88 -23.11
CA ARG A 215 0.43 19.28 -23.31
C ARG A 215 0.49 19.69 -24.77
#